data_AF-A0A6G0XYA8-F1
#
_entry.id   AF-A0A6G0XYA8-F1
#
_cell.length_a   1.000
_cell.length_b   1.000
_cell.length_c   1.000
_cell.angle_alpha   90.00
_cell.angle_beta   90.00
_cell.angle_gamma   90.00
#
_symmetry.space_group_name_H-M   'P 1'
#
loop_
_entity.id
_entity.type
_entity.pdbx_description
1 polymer ?
#
loop_
_entity_poly.entity_id
_entity_poly.type
_entity_poly.pdbx_seq_one_letter_code
_entity_poly.pdbx_strand_id
1 'polypeptide(L)'
;MTKHVNDMEPAQEDVETQMGKEFAYKWQEVLSSKPWTRYSQSFVSFLPPTSNARKHFNVRLQRFFAAHGRALWERYFWIGTYTCEEHVGPCRRLVAARAALGLLMFELYQLEGVYPFLFLDKFPHPYWPNLLEHPVHLSRATKSNALIYLVEEHAKRWPDWSKYIDPKNEDDPKDEEGYNPCESFMMWATRRSDGSCSADNWLEAGATPMWFSMVLEELNAMEPAYNAFESPYISVVLPEGVPKRWNCPNIPPGKWQWDWNIQRAVKRPSMNTVSN
;
A
#
# COMPACT_ATOMS: atom_id res chain seq x y z
N MET A 1 -19.59 10.36 -26.84
CA MET A 1 -18.53 11.37 -26.88
C MET A 1 -18.01 11.54 -25.47
N THR A 2 -17.05 10.70 -25.08
CA THR A 2 -16.56 10.60 -23.69
C THR A 2 -15.47 11.66 -23.51
N LYS A 3 -15.74 12.72 -22.74
CA LYS A 3 -14.71 13.71 -22.40
C LYS A 3 -13.60 13.00 -21.65
N HIS A 4 -12.40 12.99 -22.24
CA HIS A 4 -11.19 12.52 -21.60
C HIS A 4 -10.84 13.49 -20.45
N VAL A 5 -11.17 13.10 -19.22
CA VAL A 5 -10.64 13.76 -18.02
C VAL A 5 -9.16 13.40 -17.93
N ASN A 6 -8.28 14.27 -18.44
CA ASN A 6 -6.84 14.13 -18.22
C ASN A 6 -6.56 14.19 -16.71
N ASP A 7 -5.64 13.36 -16.24
CA ASP A 7 -5.07 13.42 -14.89
C ASP A 7 -4.27 14.73 -14.73
N MET A 8 -4.94 15.87 -14.75
CA MET A 8 -4.30 17.16 -14.53
C MET A 8 -3.94 17.26 -13.05
N GLU A 9 -2.69 17.62 -12.79
CA GLU A 9 -2.30 18.03 -11.45
C GLU A 9 -3.21 19.20 -11.04
N PRO A 10 -3.70 19.23 -9.78
CA PRO A 10 -4.51 20.34 -9.32
C PRO A 10 -3.72 21.62 -9.57
N ALA A 11 -4.37 22.62 -10.19
CA ALA A 11 -3.71 23.88 -10.46
C ALA A 11 -3.21 24.45 -9.13
N GLN A 12 -2.02 25.04 -9.14
CA GLN A 12 -1.44 25.59 -7.91
C GLN A 12 -2.42 26.57 -7.24
N GLU A 13 -3.14 27.37 -8.02
CA GLU A 13 -4.18 28.29 -7.55
C GLU A 13 -5.32 27.60 -6.79
N ASP A 14 -5.73 26.39 -7.20
CA ASP A 14 -6.77 25.62 -6.51
C ASP A 14 -6.26 25.15 -5.13
N VAL A 15 -5.03 24.65 -5.09
CA VAL A 15 -4.38 24.22 -3.84
C VAL A 15 -4.14 25.41 -2.91
N GLU A 16 -3.72 26.56 -3.44
CA GLU A 16 -3.55 27.79 -2.68
C GLU A 16 -4.87 28.25 -2.05
N THR A 17 -5.95 28.23 -2.83
CA THR A 17 -7.29 28.61 -2.35
C THR A 17 -7.74 27.68 -1.22
N GLN A 18 -7.57 26.37 -1.39
CA GLN A 18 -8.05 25.38 -0.44
C GLN A 18 -7.17 25.29 0.82
N MET A 19 -5.85 25.16 0.65
CA MET A 19 -4.90 24.78 1.70
C MET A 19 -3.97 25.93 2.11
N GLY A 20 -3.96 27.04 1.38
CA GLY A 20 -3.09 28.19 1.64
C GLY A 20 -1.78 28.17 0.85
N LYS A 21 -1.16 29.34 0.71
CA LYS A 21 0.05 29.55 -0.11
C LYS A 21 1.24 28.70 0.31
N GLU A 22 1.52 28.65 1.60
CA GLU A 22 2.66 27.88 2.13
C GLU A 22 2.51 26.38 1.85
N PHE A 23 1.30 25.85 2.03
CA PHE A 23 0.98 24.47 1.68
C PHE A 23 1.16 24.21 0.19
N ALA A 24 0.61 25.06 -0.68
CA ALA A 24 0.70 24.87 -2.13
C ALA A 24 2.15 24.91 -2.64
N TYR A 25 2.98 25.81 -2.10
CA TYR A 25 4.40 25.86 -2.41
C TYR A 25 5.09 24.55 -2.00
N LYS A 26 4.86 24.09 -0.76
CA LYS A 26 5.46 22.84 -0.28
C LYS A 26 4.96 21.63 -1.07
N TRP A 27 3.69 21.61 -1.44
CA TRP A 27 3.09 20.59 -2.28
C TRP A 27 3.82 20.44 -3.62
N GLN A 28 4.09 21.55 -4.31
CA GLN A 28 4.83 21.56 -5.57
C GLN A 28 6.28 21.09 -5.41
N GLU A 29 6.95 21.49 -4.32
CA GLU A 29 8.30 21.00 -3.98
C GLU A 29 8.31 19.48 -3.79
N VAL A 30 7.32 18.95 -3.06
CA VAL A 30 7.16 17.51 -2.81
C VAL A 30 6.87 16.76 -4.12
N LEU A 31 5.96 17.25 -4.96
CA LEU A 31 5.69 16.64 -6.27
C LEU A 31 6.93 16.63 -7.17
N SER A 32 7.73 17.70 -7.13
CA SER A 32 8.96 17.82 -7.91
C SER A 32 10.04 16.84 -7.46
N SER A 33 10.16 16.60 -6.15
CA SER A 33 11.10 15.62 -5.58
C SER A 33 10.68 14.16 -5.79
N LYS A 34 9.40 13.90 -6.11
CA LYS A 34 8.86 12.56 -6.41
C LYS A 34 9.23 11.51 -5.35
N PRO A 35 8.89 11.71 -4.06
CA PRO A 35 9.35 10.86 -2.95
C PRO A 35 8.94 9.39 -3.11
N TRP A 36 7.86 9.10 -3.84
CA TRP A 36 7.42 7.73 -4.12
C TRP A 36 8.39 6.92 -5.00
N THR A 37 9.29 7.55 -5.76
CA THR A 37 10.24 6.85 -6.63
C THR A 37 11.17 5.91 -5.85
N ARG A 38 11.49 6.28 -4.60
CA ARG A 38 12.31 5.48 -3.69
C ARG A 38 11.73 4.08 -3.45
N TYR A 39 10.41 3.90 -3.53
CA TYR A 39 9.76 2.59 -3.34
C TYR A 39 10.27 1.54 -4.34
N SER A 40 10.63 1.98 -5.55
CA SER A 40 11.21 1.11 -6.58
C SER A 40 12.74 1.06 -6.55
N GLN A 41 13.39 2.17 -6.14
CA GLN A 41 14.85 2.30 -6.14
C GLN A 41 15.52 1.53 -4.99
N SER A 42 14.89 1.49 -3.81
CA SER A 42 15.39 0.73 -2.67
C SER A 42 14.76 -0.66 -2.55
N PHE A 43 14.12 -1.15 -3.61
CA PHE A 43 13.29 -2.36 -3.59
C PHE A 43 14.00 -3.59 -3.01
N VAL A 44 13.38 -4.20 -2.00
CA VAL A 44 13.77 -5.50 -1.43
C VAL A 44 12.56 -6.42 -1.49
N SER A 45 12.67 -7.58 -2.15
CA SER A 45 11.53 -8.50 -2.22
C SER A 45 11.37 -9.30 -0.92
N PHE A 46 10.11 -9.54 -0.53
CA PHE A 46 9.76 -10.54 0.48
C PHE A 46 9.98 -11.97 -0.03
N LEU A 47 9.95 -12.17 -1.35
CA LEU A 47 10.05 -13.48 -1.97
C LEU A 47 11.52 -13.80 -2.32
N PRO A 48 12.12 -14.84 -1.73
CA PRO A 48 13.51 -15.19 -2.00
C PRO A 48 13.73 -15.51 -3.49
N PRO A 49 14.81 -15.03 -4.12
CA PRO A 49 15.06 -15.24 -5.55
C PRO A 49 15.62 -16.64 -5.87
N THR A 50 15.02 -17.69 -5.31
CA THR A 50 15.50 -19.09 -5.40
C THR A 50 15.13 -19.79 -6.70
N SER A 51 14.18 -19.27 -7.47
CA SER A 51 13.80 -19.80 -8.79
C SER A 51 13.66 -18.68 -9.82
N ASN A 52 13.70 -19.02 -11.11
CA ASN A 52 13.51 -18.04 -12.19
C ASN A 52 12.12 -17.39 -12.15
N ALA A 53 11.07 -18.16 -11.79
CA ALA A 53 9.73 -17.64 -11.64
C ALA A 53 9.63 -16.59 -10.51
N ARG A 54 10.24 -16.87 -9.34
CA ARG A 54 10.33 -15.91 -8.22
C ARG A 54 11.12 -14.66 -8.60
N LYS A 55 12.25 -14.82 -9.30
CA LYS A 55 13.04 -13.68 -9.81
C LYS A 55 12.22 -12.80 -10.75
N HIS A 56 11.47 -13.42 -11.67
CA HIS A 56 10.61 -12.70 -12.61
C HIS A 56 9.48 -11.95 -11.90
N PHE A 57 8.83 -12.60 -10.94
CA PHE A 57 7.81 -11.98 -10.10
C PHE A 57 8.38 -10.76 -9.34
N ASN A 58 9.57 -10.90 -8.72
CA ASN A 58 10.23 -9.80 -8.02
C ASN A 58 10.50 -8.59 -8.92
N VAL A 59 10.93 -8.82 -10.17
CA VAL A 59 11.12 -7.74 -11.15
C VAL A 59 9.79 -7.06 -11.51
N ARG A 60 8.70 -7.83 -11.66
CA ARG A 60 7.37 -7.26 -11.91
C ARG A 60 6.89 -6.42 -10.73
N LEU A 61 7.05 -6.91 -9.51
CA LEU A 61 6.67 -6.19 -8.30
C LEU A 61 7.46 -4.89 -8.15
N GLN A 62 8.75 -4.89 -8.46
CA GLN A 62 9.54 -3.66 -8.51
C GLN A 62 9.01 -2.67 -9.56
N ARG A 63 8.68 -3.16 -10.77
CA ARG A 63 8.11 -2.34 -11.85
C ARG A 63 6.74 -1.77 -11.47
N PHE A 64 5.94 -2.51 -10.70
CA PHE A 64 4.69 -1.99 -10.15
C PHE A 64 4.94 -0.74 -9.31
N PHE A 65 5.92 -0.76 -8.39
CA PHE A 65 6.25 0.44 -7.60
C PHE A 65 6.76 1.59 -8.46
N ALA A 66 7.54 1.29 -9.51
CA ALA A 66 8.01 2.32 -10.44
C ALA A 66 6.85 3.01 -11.18
N ALA A 67 5.84 2.24 -11.61
CA ALA A 67 4.69 2.75 -12.36
C ALA A 67 3.60 3.37 -11.45
N HIS A 68 3.34 2.77 -10.29
CA HIS A 68 2.17 3.05 -9.46
C HIS A 68 2.51 3.65 -8.08
N GLY A 69 3.78 3.84 -7.75
CA GLY A 69 4.19 4.41 -6.46
C GLY A 69 3.55 5.76 -6.14
N ARG A 70 3.35 6.61 -7.16
CA ARG A 70 2.64 7.89 -7.01
C ARG A 70 1.19 7.68 -6.55
N ALA A 71 0.48 6.72 -7.16
CA ALA A 71 -0.91 6.43 -6.81
C ALA A 71 -1.02 5.97 -5.34
N LEU A 72 -0.08 5.14 -4.87
CA LEU A 72 -0.01 4.73 -3.47
C LEU A 72 0.23 5.91 -2.52
N TRP A 73 1.17 6.78 -2.89
CA TRP A 73 1.52 7.96 -2.11
C TRP A 73 0.36 8.96 -2.02
N GLU A 74 -0.34 9.22 -3.13
CA GLU A 74 -1.47 10.14 -3.19
C GLU A 74 -2.63 9.74 -2.25
N ARG A 75 -2.76 8.45 -1.90
CA ARG A 75 -3.76 8.00 -0.92
C ARG A 75 -3.50 8.53 0.49
N TYR A 76 -2.25 8.81 0.85
CA TYR A 76 -1.90 9.39 2.15
C TYR A 76 -1.95 10.92 2.17
N PHE A 77 -2.01 11.57 1.00
CA PHE A 77 -1.94 13.03 0.89
C PHE A 77 -3.06 13.58 -0.01
N TRP A 78 -4.27 13.07 0.17
CA TRP A 78 -5.38 13.43 -0.68
C TRP A 78 -5.93 14.80 -0.30
N ILE A 79 -5.84 15.76 -1.23
CA ILE A 79 -6.30 17.14 -1.01
C ILE A 79 -7.76 17.37 -1.39
N GLY A 80 -8.46 16.38 -1.96
CA GLY A 80 -9.92 16.47 -2.14
C GLY A 80 -10.42 17.46 -3.20
N THR A 81 -9.63 17.80 -4.21
CA THR A 81 -10.13 18.64 -5.31
C THR A 81 -10.94 17.81 -6.29
N TYR A 82 -12.26 17.97 -6.30
CA TYR A 82 -13.01 18.24 -7.53
C TYR A 82 -14.24 19.09 -7.16
N THR A 83 -14.28 20.32 -7.66
CA THR A 83 -15.44 21.24 -7.65
C THR A 83 -16.60 20.72 -8.53
N CYS A 84 -16.78 19.41 -8.62
CA CYS A 84 -17.75 18.76 -9.47
C CYS A 84 -18.21 17.47 -8.78
N GLU A 85 -19.44 17.47 -8.27
CA GLU A 85 -20.13 16.32 -7.66
C GLU A 85 -20.13 15.07 -8.57
N GLU A 86 -19.79 15.21 -9.85
CA GLU A 86 -19.64 14.12 -10.81
C GLU A 86 -18.30 13.34 -10.70
N HIS A 87 -17.34 13.77 -9.86
CA HIS A 87 -15.97 13.21 -9.80
C HIS A 87 -15.60 12.55 -8.46
N VAL A 88 -16.58 12.01 -7.72
CA VAL A 88 -16.39 11.26 -6.46
C VAL A 88 -15.63 9.92 -6.66
N GLY A 89 -15.29 9.58 -7.90
CA GLY A 89 -14.58 8.35 -8.25
C GLY A 89 -13.07 8.37 -7.98
N PRO A 90 -12.43 7.19 -7.89
CA PRO A 90 -10.97 7.08 -7.78
C PRO A 90 -10.28 7.70 -9.00
N CYS A 91 -9.14 8.38 -8.81
CA CYS A 91 -8.35 8.92 -9.93
C CYS A 91 -7.88 7.79 -10.87
N ARG A 92 -7.59 8.10 -12.15
CA ARG A 92 -7.19 7.05 -13.13
C ARG A 92 -5.93 6.31 -12.71
N ARG A 93 -4.99 7.02 -12.07
CA ARG A 93 -3.78 6.40 -11.49
C ARG A 93 -4.11 5.34 -10.44
N LEU A 94 -5.10 5.59 -9.58
CA LEU A 94 -5.55 4.62 -8.58
C LEU A 94 -6.27 3.44 -9.23
N VAL A 95 -7.11 3.68 -10.23
CA VAL A 95 -7.75 2.61 -11.02
C VAL A 95 -6.71 1.70 -11.65
N ALA A 96 -5.70 2.27 -12.32
CA ALA A 96 -4.62 1.50 -12.92
C ALA A 96 -3.78 0.73 -11.88
N ALA A 97 -3.51 1.34 -10.72
CA ALA A 97 -2.79 0.68 -9.63
C ALA A 97 -3.59 -0.50 -9.03
N ARG A 98 -4.91 -0.37 -8.90
CA ARG A 98 -5.80 -1.46 -8.45
C ARG A 98 -5.80 -2.62 -9.44
N ALA A 99 -5.96 -2.33 -10.73
CA ALA A 99 -5.89 -3.35 -11.77
C ALA A 99 -4.54 -4.08 -11.78
N ALA A 100 -3.44 -3.34 -11.69
CA ALA A 100 -2.12 -3.95 -11.63
C ALA A 100 -1.88 -4.75 -10.33
N LEU A 101 -2.48 -4.35 -9.20
CA LEU A 101 -2.39 -5.12 -7.96
C LEU A 101 -3.19 -6.43 -8.05
N GLY A 102 -4.38 -6.43 -8.65
CA GLY A 102 -5.16 -7.65 -8.88
C GLY A 102 -4.37 -8.68 -9.69
N LEU A 103 -3.67 -8.23 -10.75
CA LEU A 103 -2.76 -9.09 -11.52
C LEU A 103 -1.59 -9.62 -10.68
N LEU A 104 -0.95 -8.77 -9.87
CA LEU A 104 0.15 -9.21 -8.99
C LEU A 104 -0.31 -10.27 -7.99
N MET A 105 -1.51 -10.11 -7.40
CA MET A 105 -2.06 -11.10 -6.48
C MET A 105 -2.35 -12.41 -7.20
N PHE A 106 -2.98 -12.36 -8.38
CA PHE A 106 -3.20 -13.54 -9.19
C PHE A 106 -1.90 -14.28 -9.51
N GLU A 107 -0.89 -13.57 -10.03
CA GLU A 107 0.41 -14.16 -10.37
C GLU A 107 1.14 -14.73 -9.15
N LEU A 108 1.04 -14.07 -7.99
CA LEU A 108 1.64 -14.55 -6.74
C LEU A 108 0.98 -15.84 -6.26
N TYR A 109 -0.35 -15.92 -6.33
CA TYR A 109 -1.09 -17.12 -5.96
C TYR A 109 -0.75 -18.29 -6.89
N GLN A 110 -0.66 -18.06 -8.20
CA GLN A 110 -0.24 -19.11 -9.15
C GLN A 110 1.18 -19.63 -8.86
N LEU A 111 2.04 -18.79 -8.27
CA LEU A 111 3.43 -19.14 -7.97
C LEU A 111 3.61 -19.86 -6.63
N GLU A 112 2.90 -19.42 -5.59
CA GLU A 112 3.18 -19.81 -4.19
C GLU A 112 1.93 -20.28 -3.42
N GLY A 113 0.74 -20.24 -4.03
CA GLY A 113 -0.54 -20.44 -3.35
C GLY A 113 -0.86 -19.32 -2.36
N VAL A 114 -1.57 -19.64 -1.29
CA VAL A 114 -2.10 -18.66 -0.32
C VAL A 114 -1.08 -18.14 0.70
N TYR A 115 0.00 -18.89 0.94
CA TYR A 115 0.96 -18.60 2.02
C TYR A 115 1.62 -17.21 1.98
N PRO A 116 1.97 -16.62 0.83
CA PRO A 116 2.49 -15.26 0.80
C PRO A 116 1.51 -14.23 1.35
N PHE A 117 0.20 -14.40 1.12
CA PHE A 117 -0.81 -13.46 1.61
C PHE A 117 -0.91 -13.51 3.12
N LEU A 118 -0.90 -14.72 3.70
CA LEU A 118 -0.81 -14.92 5.14
C LEU A 118 0.45 -14.26 5.74
N PHE A 119 1.59 -14.35 5.05
CA PHE A 119 2.81 -13.64 5.46
C PHE A 119 2.64 -12.12 5.42
N LEU A 120 2.11 -11.61 4.30
CA LEU A 120 2.01 -10.19 4.00
C LEU A 120 0.94 -9.47 4.81
N ASP A 121 -0.05 -10.18 5.36
CA ASP A 121 -1.06 -9.63 6.27
C ASP A 121 -0.61 -9.70 7.75
N LYS A 122 0.26 -10.64 8.14
CA LYS A 122 0.78 -10.70 9.52
C LYS A 122 1.78 -9.59 9.85
N PHE A 123 2.50 -9.05 8.87
CA PHE A 123 3.49 -7.99 9.11
C PHE A 123 3.69 -7.04 7.93
N PRO A 124 3.76 -5.71 8.18
CA PRO A 124 4.06 -4.71 7.18
C PRO A 124 5.31 -4.97 6.37
N HIS A 125 5.13 -5.30 5.09
CA HIS A 125 6.23 -5.40 4.15
C HIS A 125 6.30 -4.12 3.29
N PRO A 126 7.39 -3.34 3.36
CA PRO A 126 7.48 -2.04 2.68
C PRO A 126 7.39 -2.17 1.16
N TYR A 127 7.74 -3.32 0.62
CA TYR A 127 7.67 -3.62 -0.80
C TYR A 127 6.50 -4.54 -1.17
N TRP A 128 5.41 -4.47 -0.41
CA TRP A 128 4.09 -4.91 -0.84
C TRP A 128 3.14 -3.71 -0.96
N PRO A 129 2.31 -3.62 -2.03
CA PRO A 129 1.38 -2.51 -2.17
C PRO A 129 0.32 -2.55 -1.07
N ASN A 130 0.10 -1.41 -0.41
CA ASN A 130 -1.05 -1.20 0.47
C ASN A 130 -1.89 -0.10 -0.17
N LEU A 131 -3.04 -0.47 -0.73
CA LEU A 131 -4.00 0.45 -1.32
C LEU A 131 -5.05 0.79 -0.27
N LEU A 132 -4.87 1.91 0.42
CA LEU A 132 -5.87 2.38 1.38
C LEU A 132 -7.24 2.49 0.70
N GLU A 133 -8.25 1.84 1.27
CA GLU A 133 -9.63 1.89 0.78
C GLU A 133 -10.17 3.32 0.85
N HIS A 134 -9.88 3.99 1.97
CA HIS A 134 -10.19 5.39 2.21
C HIS A 134 -8.92 6.25 2.17
N PRO A 135 -8.86 7.33 1.37
CA PRO A 135 -7.68 8.18 1.36
C PRO A 135 -7.66 9.07 2.61
N VAL A 136 -6.47 9.49 3.02
CA VAL A 136 -6.29 10.51 4.05
C VAL A 136 -6.63 11.88 3.46
N HIS A 137 -7.78 12.43 3.85
CA HIS A 137 -8.25 13.74 3.42
C HIS A 137 -7.57 14.87 4.20
N LEU A 138 -6.60 15.53 3.59
CA LEU A 138 -5.84 16.62 4.22
C LEU A 138 -6.72 17.83 4.58
N SER A 139 -7.83 18.02 3.88
CA SER A 139 -8.82 19.06 4.18
C SER A 139 -9.54 18.88 5.53
N ARG A 140 -9.40 17.72 6.19
CA ARG A 140 -9.98 17.45 7.51
C ARG A 140 -9.13 18.00 8.66
N ALA A 141 -7.86 18.34 8.42
CA ALA A 141 -7.02 19.03 9.40
C ALA A 141 -7.07 20.54 9.20
N THR A 142 -6.64 21.27 10.24
CA THR A 142 -6.28 22.68 10.07
C THR A 142 -5.19 22.81 9.00
N LYS A 143 -5.18 23.93 8.27
CA LYS A 143 -4.15 24.19 7.23
C LYS A 143 -2.73 24.02 7.77
N SER A 144 -2.49 24.47 9.01
CA SER A 144 -1.20 24.31 9.70
C SER A 144 -0.85 22.84 9.94
N ASN A 145 -1.78 22.04 10.47
CA ASN A 145 -1.54 20.61 10.70
C ASN A 145 -1.32 19.84 9.39
N ALA A 146 -2.08 20.17 8.33
CA ALA A 146 -1.88 19.58 7.01
C ALA A 146 -0.49 19.90 6.44
N LEU A 147 0.00 21.13 6.63
CA LEU A 147 1.36 21.52 6.24
C LEU A 147 2.42 20.76 7.05
N ILE A 148 2.29 20.68 8.37
CA ILE A 148 3.23 19.94 9.22
C ILE A 148 3.25 18.46 8.80
N TYR A 149 2.09 17.85 8.62
CA TYR A 149 1.96 16.47 8.13
C TYR A 149 2.68 16.28 6.80
N LEU A 150 2.44 17.15 5.82
CA LEU A 150 3.12 17.09 4.52
C LEU A 150 4.65 17.17 4.70
N VAL A 151 5.15 18.11 5.50
CA VAL A 151 6.60 18.29 5.76
C VAL A 151 7.21 17.05 6.40
N GLU A 152 6.58 16.48 7.42
CA GLU A 152 7.15 15.41 8.23
C GLU A 152 6.98 14.01 7.62
N GLU A 153 5.90 13.80 6.84
CA GLU A 153 5.47 12.46 6.45
C GLU A 153 5.61 12.16 4.95
N HIS A 154 5.76 13.16 4.06
CA HIS A 154 5.80 12.95 2.60
C HIS A 154 6.87 11.96 2.13
N ALA A 155 7.97 11.87 2.87
CA ALA A 155 9.09 11.00 2.58
C ALA A 155 9.07 9.69 3.39
N LYS A 156 7.97 9.31 4.06
CA LYS A 156 7.85 8.02 4.78
C LYS A 156 7.12 6.98 3.96
N ARG A 157 7.37 5.69 4.23
CA ARG A 157 6.73 4.60 3.45
C ARG A 157 5.29 4.41 3.89
N TRP A 158 5.06 4.61 5.19
CA TRP A 158 3.77 4.54 5.84
C TRP A 158 3.54 5.82 6.65
N PRO A 159 3.11 6.90 5.99
CA PRO A 159 2.71 8.14 6.66
C PRO A 159 1.73 7.89 7.81
N ASP A 160 1.94 8.56 8.94
CA ASP A 160 1.07 8.45 10.12
C ASP A 160 0.30 9.74 10.38
N TRP A 161 -0.96 9.76 9.93
CA TRP A 161 -1.85 10.91 10.03
C TRP A 161 -2.48 11.10 11.42
N SER A 162 -2.42 10.08 12.30
CA SER A 162 -3.16 10.04 13.57
C SER A 162 -2.90 11.22 14.51
N LYS A 163 -1.71 11.85 14.43
CA LYS A 163 -1.31 12.97 15.31
C LYS A 163 -1.76 14.34 14.83
N TYR A 164 -2.30 14.43 13.61
CA TYR A 164 -2.57 15.70 12.93
C TYR A 164 -4.06 16.01 12.81
N ILE A 165 -4.92 15.07 13.21
CA ILE A 165 -6.38 15.20 13.26
C ILE A 165 -6.78 16.07 14.45
N ASP A 166 -7.77 16.95 14.26
CA ASP A 166 -8.41 17.63 15.38
C ASP A 166 -9.31 16.62 16.13
N PRO A 167 -9.13 16.40 17.44
CA PRO A 167 -9.99 15.50 18.24
C PRO A 167 -11.48 15.82 18.13
N LYS A 168 -11.85 17.04 17.73
CA LYS A 168 -13.26 17.45 17.55
C LYS A 168 -13.87 17.02 16.21
N ASN A 169 -13.05 16.55 15.27
CA ASN A 169 -13.48 16.00 13.97
C ASN A 169 -13.51 14.45 14.02
N GLU A 170 -13.69 13.87 15.22
CA GLU A 170 -13.74 12.42 15.52
C GLU A 170 -14.93 11.65 14.92
N ASP A 171 -15.75 12.28 14.08
CA ASP A 171 -16.91 11.65 13.42
C ASP A 171 -16.56 10.59 12.35
N ASP A 172 -15.32 10.08 12.32
CA ASP A 172 -15.01 8.88 11.53
C ASP A 172 -14.65 7.69 12.47
N PRO A 173 -15.62 6.81 12.75
CA PRO A 173 -15.32 5.49 13.26
C PRO A 173 -14.74 4.65 12.10
N LYS A 174 -13.49 4.17 12.23
CA LYS A 174 -12.85 2.99 11.56
C LYS A 174 -11.43 3.17 10.99
N ASP A 175 -10.69 4.22 11.32
CA ASP A 175 -9.22 4.23 11.10
C ASP A 175 -8.46 3.22 12.01
N GLU A 176 -9.19 2.36 12.73
CA GLU A 176 -8.73 1.13 13.39
C GLU A 176 -8.48 -0.04 12.42
N GLU A 177 -8.36 0.19 11.11
CA GLU A 177 -7.99 -0.87 10.18
C GLU A 177 -6.61 -1.41 10.54
N GLY A 178 -6.63 -2.60 11.16
CA GLY A 178 -5.47 -3.45 11.29
C GLY A 178 -4.81 -3.61 9.92
N TYR A 179 -3.49 -3.72 9.92
CA TYR A 179 -2.76 -3.92 8.67
C TYR A 179 -3.10 -5.32 8.10
N ASN A 180 -3.88 -5.37 7.02
CA ASN A 180 -4.27 -6.59 6.29
C ASN A 180 -4.46 -6.32 4.77
N PRO A 181 -3.41 -5.83 4.07
CA PRO A 181 -3.54 -5.32 2.71
C PRO A 181 -4.01 -6.36 1.68
N CYS A 182 -3.76 -7.65 1.89
CA CYS A 182 -4.19 -8.70 0.97
C CYS A 182 -5.67 -9.00 1.20
N GLU A 183 -6.05 -9.37 2.42
CA GLU A 183 -7.45 -9.65 2.78
C GLU A 183 -8.38 -8.49 2.37
N SER A 184 -8.05 -7.26 2.73
CA SER A 184 -8.86 -6.07 2.41
C SER A 184 -9.03 -5.85 0.91
N PHE A 185 -7.96 -6.05 0.13
CA PHE A 185 -8.08 -5.97 -1.33
C PHE A 185 -8.94 -7.09 -1.90
N MET A 186 -8.76 -8.34 -1.44
CA MET A 186 -9.56 -9.48 -1.90
C MET A 186 -11.04 -9.27 -1.57
N MET A 187 -11.36 -8.83 -0.35
CA MET A 187 -12.70 -8.51 0.10
C MET A 187 -13.38 -7.45 -0.77
N TRP A 188 -12.65 -6.40 -1.13
CA TRP A 188 -13.12 -5.42 -2.10
C TRP A 188 -13.36 -6.06 -3.48
N ALA A 189 -12.42 -6.89 -3.95
CA ALA A 189 -12.49 -7.52 -5.27
C ALA A 189 -13.64 -8.54 -5.40
N THR A 190 -14.06 -9.22 -4.32
CA THR A 190 -15.19 -10.17 -4.36
C THR A 190 -16.55 -9.50 -4.60
N ARG A 191 -16.73 -8.28 -4.09
CA ARG A 191 -18.00 -7.53 -4.15
C ARG A 191 -18.16 -6.74 -5.44
N ARG A 192 -17.22 -6.91 -6.37
CA ARG A 192 -17.11 -6.09 -7.55
C ARG A 192 -18.11 -6.54 -8.62
N SER A 193 -18.77 -5.59 -9.28
CA SER A 193 -19.56 -5.81 -10.50
C SER A 193 -18.77 -5.50 -11.77
N ASP A 194 -19.12 -6.18 -12.87
CA ASP A 194 -18.45 -6.13 -14.19
C ASP A 194 -18.36 -4.71 -14.82
N GLY A 195 -19.12 -3.74 -14.32
CA GLY A 195 -19.18 -2.37 -14.83
C GLY A 195 -18.31 -1.33 -14.10
N SER A 196 -17.62 -1.70 -13.02
CA SER A 196 -17.00 -0.72 -12.11
C SER A 196 -15.65 -0.14 -12.56
N CYS A 197 -14.98 -0.71 -13.57
CA CYS A 197 -13.81 -0.16 -14.28
C CYS A 197 -13.48 -1.07 -15.49
N SER A 198 -13.44 -0.54 -16.71
CA SER A 198 -13.05 -1.28 -17.93
C SER A 198 -11.54 -1.56 -18.02
N ALA A 199 -10.79 -1.45 -16.91
CA ALA A 199 -9.32 -1.45 -16.87
C ALA A 199 -8.73 -2.68 -16.15
N ASP A 200 -9.57 -3.59 -15.69
CA ASP A 200 -9.15 -4.71 -14.84
C ASP A 200 -8.71 -5.91 -15.67
N ASN A 201 -7.50 -5.79 -16.20
CA ASN A 201 -6.80 -6.81 -17.00
C ASN A 201 -6.72 -8.19 -16.31
N TRP A 202 -6.91 -8.25 -15.00
CA TRP A 202 -6.92 -9.51 -14.25
C TRP A 202 -8.19 -10.34 -14.47
N LEU A 203 -9.30 -9.75 -14.93
CA LEU A 203 -10.47 -10.51 -15.35
C LEU A 203 -10.13 -11.41 -16.56
N GLU A 204 -9.39 -10.88 -17.53
CA GLU A 204 -8.92 -11.63 -18.70
C GLU A 204 -7.92 -12.74 -18.31
N ALA A 205 -7.15 -12.52 -17.25
CA ALA A 205 -6.23 -13.51 -16.70
C ALA A 205 -6.93 -14.63 -15.89
N GLY A 206 -8.24 -14.52 -15.64
CA GLY A 206 -9.02 -15.51 -14.87
C GLY A 206 -9.16 -15.20 -13.38
N ALA A 207 -8.66 -14.06 -12.89
CA ALA A 207 -8.76 -13.64 -11.50
C ALA A 207 -10.15 -13.07 -11.15
N THR A 208 -11.23 -13.73 -11.52
CA THR A 208 -12.61 -13.23 -11.35
C THR A 208 -12.98 -12.90 -9.89
N PRO A 209 -14.07 -12.14 -9.62
CA PRO A 209 -14.57 -11.94 -8.26
C PRO A 209 -14.79 -13.26 -7.50
N MET A 210 -15.23 -14.32 -8.20
CA MET A 210 -15.36 -15.67 -7.64
C MET A 210 -14.00 -16.27 -7.26
N TRP A 211 -12.98 -16.07 -8.08
CA TRP A 211 -11.61 -16.49 -7.76
C TRP A 211 -11.10 -15.79 -6.50
N PHE A 212 -11.31 -14.47 -6.36
CA PHE A 212 -10.95 -13.76 -5.13
C PHE A 212 -11.70 -14.31 -3.89
N SER A 213 -12.98 -14.68 -4.04
CA SER A 213 -13.74 -15.31 -2.96
C SER A 213 -13.14 -16.65 -2.54
N MET A 214 -12.78 -17.49 -3.50
CA MET A 214 -12.13 -18.78 -3.25
C MET A 214 -10.77 -18.62 -2.54
N VAL A 215 -9.94 -17.67 -2.98
CA VAL A 215 -8.64 -17.41 -2.34
C VAL A 215 -8.83 -16.89 -0.91
N LEU A 216 -9.83 -16.04 -0.68
CA LEU A 216 -10.15 -15.53 0.65
C LEU A 216 -10.63 -16.66 1.59
N GLU A 217 -11.46 -17.57 1.10
CA GLU A 217 -11.88 -18.77 1.85
C GLU A 217 -10.67 -19.65 2.21
N GLU A 218 -9.74 -19.86 1.27
CA GLU A 218 -8.50 -20.61 1.53
C GLU A 218 -7.61 -19.88 2.56
N LEU A 219 -7.50 -18.55 2.47
CA LEU A 219 -6.73 -17.73 3.40
C LEU A 219 -7.26 -17.89 4.82
N ASN A 220 -8.57 -17.75 5.00
CA ASN A 220 -9.24 -17.91 6.30
C ASN A 220 -9.12 -19.34 6.85
N ALA A 221 -9.20 -20.36 5.97
CA ALA A 221 -9.06 -21.75 6.38
C ALA A 221 -7.62 -22.10 6.82
N MET A 222 -6.61 -21.51 6.19
CA MET A 222 -5.20 -21.79 6.48
C MET A 222 -4.62 -20.93 7.61
N GLU A 223 -5.22 -19.79 7.92
CA GLU A 223 -4.73 -18.87 8.95
C GLU A 223 -4.47 -19.53 10.32
N PRO A 224 -5.35 -20.37 10.88
CA PRO A 224 -5.14 -20.95 12.21
C PRO A 224 -3.93 -21.88 12.31
N ALA A 225 -3.55 -22.52 11.19
CA ALA A 225 -2.43 -23.45 11.12
C ALA A 225 -1.12 -22.78 10.68
N TYR A 226 -1.16 -21.50 10.28
CA TYR A 226 -0.03 -20.81 9.70
C TYR A 226 1.02 -20.40 10.74
N ASN A 227 2.20 -21.01 10.66
CA ASN A 227 3.35 -20.61 11.46
C ASN A 227 4.16 -19.50 10.76
N ALA A 228 3.87 -18.25 11.12
CA ALA A 228 4.54 -17.09 10.52
C ALA A 228 6.07 -17.11 10.70
N PHE A 229 6.61 -17.67 11.79
CA PHE A 229 8.05 -17.69 12.07
C PHE A 229 8.84 -18.70 11.23
N GLU A 230 8.17 -19.76 10.76
CA GLU A 230 8.78 -20.76 9.89
C GLU A 230 8.63 -20.42 8.40
N SER A 231 7.90 -19.34 8.09
CA SER A 231 7.66 -18.95 6.71
C SER A 231 8.98 -18.70 5.95
N PRO A 232 9.04 -19.10 4.67
CA PRO A 232 10.26 -19.00 3.87
C PRO A 232 10.52 -17.58 3.35
N TYR A 233 9.62 -16.64 3.63
CA TYR A 233 9.68 -15.27 3.13
C TYR A 233 10.63 -14.40 3.97
N ILE A 234 11.07 -13.31 3.34
CA ILE A 234 12.01 -12.35 3.89
C ILE A 234 11.19 -11.23 4.55
N SER A 235 11.39 -11.02 5.84
CA SER A 235 10.90 -9.82 6.52
C SER A 235 11.84 -8.64 6.26
N VAL A 236 11.26 -7.45 6.10
CA VAL A 236 12.01 -6.19 5.97
C VAL A 236 11.48 -5.22 7.00
N VAL A 237 12.39 -4.74 7.85
CA VAL A 237 12.08 -3.72 8.87
C VAL A 237 12.69 -2.41 8.40
N LEU A 238 11.87 -1.38 8.23
CA LEU A 238 12.33 -0.04 7.89
C LEU A 238 12.87 0.71 9.13
N PRO A 239 13.93 1.53 8.99
CA PRO A 239 14.44 2.34 10.10
C PRO A 239 13.39 3.28 10.72
N GLU A 240 12.48 3.81 9.90
CA GLU A 240 11.40 4.69 10.35
C GLU A 240 10.29 3.97 11.15
N GLY A 241 10.30 2.64 11.18
CA GLY A 241 9.30 1.82 11.87
C GLY A 241 7.96 1.72 11.14
N VAL A 242 7.00 1.06 11.79
CA VAL A 242 5.60 0.95 11.34
C VAL A 242 4.72 1.93 12.13
N PRO A 243 3.61 2.43 11.55
CA PRO A 243 2.65 3.24 12.29
C PRO A 243 2.18 2.54 13.57
N LYS A 244 2.14 3.27 14.69
CA LYS A 244 1.78 2.69 16.00
C LYS A 244 0.38 2.09 16.05
N ARG A 245 -0.53 2.61 15.22
CA ARG A 245 -1.91 2.12 15.11
C ARG A 245 -2.00 0.72 14.50
N TRP A 246 -0.98 0.30 13.74
CA TRP A 246 -0.90 -1.08 13.26
C TRP A 246 -0.37 -1.92 14.41
N ASN A 247 -1.24 -2.71 15.05
CA ASN A 247 -0.92 -3.65 16.13
C ASN A 247 -0.05 -4.81 15.62
N CYS A 248 1.15 -4.50 15.15
CA CYS A 248 2.08 -5.45 14.57
C CYS A 248 2.85 -6.20 15.66
N PRO A 249 3.21 -7.48 15.43
CA PRO A 249 4.09 -8.20 16.33
C PRO A 249 5.43 -7.46 16.54
N ASN A 250 5.92 -7.45 17.79
CA ASN A 250 7.25 -6.90 18.12
C ASN A 250 8.40 -7.60 17.37
N ILE A 251 8.14 -8.82 16.91
CA ILE A 251 9.10 -9.67 16.24
C ILE A 251 8.59 -9.90 14.81
N PRO A 252 9.29 -9.44 13.76
CA PRO A 252 8.89 -9.68 12.37
C PRO A 252 8.71 -11.18 12.09
N PRO A 253 7.82 -11.60 11.19
CA PRO A 253 7.65 -12.99 10.82
C PRO A 253 8.79 -13.49 9.93
N GLY A 254 8.81 -14.79 9.70
CA GLY A 254 9.69 -15.47 8.76
C GLY A 254 11.04 -15.88 9.31
N LYS A 255 11.59 -16.89 8.64
CA LYS A 255 12.93 -17.45 8.91
C LYS A 255 14.04 -16.52 8.46
N TRP A 256 13.73 -15.61 7.52
CA TRP A 256 14.69 -14.71 6.89
C TRP A 256 14.32 -13.27 7.19
N GLN A 257 15.35 -12.45 7.39
CA GLN A 257 15.22 -11.00 7.55
C GLN A 257 16.23 -10.32 6.64
N TRP A 258 15.85 -9.18 6.07
CA TRP A 258 16.77 -8.32 5.36
C TRP A 258 17.69 -7.57 6.32
N ASP A 259 19.00 -7.69 6.11
CA ASP A 259 20.01 -6.93 6.83
C ASP A 259 20.47 -5.74 5.96
N TRP A 260 20.21 -4.53 6.44
CA TRP A 260 20.56 -3.28 5.76
C TRP A 260 22.06 -2.97 5.74
N ASN A 261 22.85 -3.51 6.68
CA ASN A 261 24.29 -3.26 6.73
C ASN A 261 25.03 -4.04 5.66
N ILE A 262 24.64 -5.29 5.45
CA ILE A 262 25.28 -6.21 4.50
C ILE A 262 24.47 -6.42 3.22
N GLN A 263 23.31 -5.77 3.09
CA GLN A 263 22.46 -5.74 1.89
C GLN A 263 22.08 -7.15 1.39
N ARG A 264 21.69 -8.03 2.31
CA ARG A 264 21.23 -9.40 1.97
C ARG A 264 20.27 -9.95 3.01
N ALA A 265 19.51 -10.97 2.61
CA ALA A 265 18.70 -11.76 3.55
C ALA A 265 19.61 -12.64 4.43
N VAL A 266 19.38 -12.60 5.74
CA VAL A 266 20.06 -13.41 6.75
C VAL A 266 19.05 -14.29 7.47
N LYS A 267 19.49 -15.49 7.89
CA LYS A 267 18.66 -16.37 8.69
C LYS A 267 18.52 -15.76 10.07
N ARG A 268 17.29 -15.65 10.57
CA ARG A 268 17.06 -15.17 11.92
C ARG A 268 17.55 -16.20 12.95
N PRO A 269 18.09 -15.75 14.09
CA PRO A 269 18.39 -16.64 15.21
C PRO A 269 17.11 -17.37 15.62
N SER A 270 17.20 -18.68 15.86
CA SER A 270 16.10 -19.46 16.42
C SER A 270 15.68 -18.83 17.76
N MET A 271 14.38 -18.72 18.05
CA MET A 271 13.90 -18.09 19.29
C MET A 271 14.41 -18.76 20.59
N ASN A 272 15.05 -19.93 20.51
CA ASN A 272 15.70 -20.61 21.63
C ASN A 272 16.99 -19.93 22.14
N THR A 273 17.44 -18.81 21.54
CA THR A 273 18.69 -18.13 21.94
C THR A 273 18.50 -16.75 22.58
N VAL A 274 17.28 -16.35 22.95
CA VAL A 274 17.12 -15.24 23.91
C VAL A 274 17.15 -15.85 25.31
N SER A 275 18.34 -16.24 25.75
CA SER A 275 18.59 -16.60 27.15
C SER A 275 18.75 -15.32 27.96
N ASN A 276 17.95 -15.23 29.04
CA ASN A 276 18.03 -14.38 30.24
C ASN A 276 18.99 -13.18 30.25
#